data_AF-A0A157ZV15-F1
#
_entry.id   AF-A0A157ZV15-F1
#
_cell.length_a   1.000
_cell.length_b   1.000
_cell.length_c   1.000
_cell.angle_alpha   90.00
_cell.angle_beta   90.00
_cell.angle_gamma   90.00
#
_symmetry.space_group_name_H-M   'P 1'
#
loop_
_entity.id
_entity.type
_entity.pdbx_description
1 polymer ?
#
loop_
_entity_poly.entity_id
_entity_poly.type
_entity_poly.pdbx_seq_one_letter_code
_entity_poly.pdbx_strand_id
1 'polypeptide(L)'
;MKFKLDWTLVTPILALVVLGAASVIHGSVLIALAAIALALAVFAAVHHAEVVAHRVGEPFGTLVLAVAVTVIEVALIVSVMLSGGPEKAGLPRDTVFAAIMICGCGIVGLSLLVGGLRHHVQDFQLQGASAALAILCALSVLTLVLPNFTSTVVGPALSTSQLIFVGVISLVLYVTFVFVQTIRHRDYFLPFTPPVAADARAEDDAFHAPPPTSREAWIALVFLMLSLVSVVGLAKLLSPAVEAGIAAAGAPEALVGVVIAALVLLPEALAALRAARLNRLQTSLNLALGSALASIGLTIPAVAVVSIVMDQPIALGLANKEIVMLALTLLVSVITLGTGRSTVLQGVVHLVIFAAFLFLSVVP
;
A
#
# COMPACT_ATOMS: atom_id res chain seq x y z
N MET A 1 -20.84 -16.15 -21.49
CA MET A 1 -20.41 -15.17 -22.52
C MET A 1 -21.55 -14.18 -22.81
N LYS A 2 -21.57 -13.07 -22.08
CA LYS A 2 -22.19 -11.80 -22.50
C LYS A 2 -21.08 -10.78 -22.26
N PHE A 3 -20.45 -10.27 -23.31
CA PHE A 3 -19.60 -9.08 -23.19
C PHE A 3 -20.53 -7.92 -22.88
N LYS A 4 -20.96 -7.81 -21.61
CA LYS A 4 -21.36 -6.51 -21.10
C LYS A 4 -20.11 -5.64 -21.18
N LEU A 5 -20.29 -4.39 -21.57
CA LEU A 5 -19.23 -3.40 -21.61
C LEU A 5 -18.81 -3.15 -20.16
N ASP A 6 -18.02 -4.05 -19.59
CA ASP A 6 -17.60 -3.98 -18.21
C ASP A 6 -16.62 -2.82 -18.11
N TRP A 7 -16.92 -1.91 -17.19
CA TRP A 7 -16.15 -0.67 -16.97
C TRP A 7 -14.65 -0.96 -16.82
N THR A 8 -14.28 -2.14 -16.32
CA THR A 8 -12.91 -2.62 -16.12
C THR A 8 -12.13 -2.81 -17.42
N LEU A 9 -12.80 -3.05 -18.56
CA LEU A 9 -12.17 -3.16 -19.88
C LEU A 9 -12.13 -1.81 -20.60
N VAL A 10 -13.13 -0.96 -20.41
CA VAL A 10 -13.16 0.37 -21.05
C VAL A 10 -12.17 1.32 -20.40
N THR A 11 -12.05 1.25 -19.07
CA THR A 11 -11.28 2.22 -18.28
C THR A 11 -9.80 2.28 -18.66
N PRO A 12 -9.06 1.17 -18.79
CA PRO A 12 -7.64 1.24 -19.15
C PRO A 12 -7.42 1.81 -20.55
N ILE A 13 -8.29 1.49 -21.51
CA ILE A 13 -8.22 2.03 -22.87
C ILE A 13 -8.52 3.53 -22.86
N LEU A 14 -9.57 3.95 -22.14
CA LEU A 14 -9.92 5.36 -21.99
C LEU A 14 -8.78 6.13 -21.32
N ALA A 15 -8.14 5.57 -20.30
CA ALA A 15 -7.01 6.18 -19.62
C ALA A 15 -5.80 6.38 -20.56
N LEU A 16 -5.51 5.41 -21.44
CA LEU A 16 -4.50 5.59 -22.50
C LEU A 16 -4.86 6.69 -23.49
N VAL A 17 -6.13 6.78 -23.89
CA VAL A 17 -6.60 7.84 -24.80
C VAL A 17 -6.47 9.21 -24.14
N VAL A 18 -6.85 9.33 -22.87
CA VAL A 18 -6.69 10.57 -22.09
C VAL A 18 -5.22 10.93 -21.93
N LEU A 19 -4.35 9.95 -21.67
CA LEU A 19 -2.89 10.17 -21.62
C LEU A 19 -2.35 10.71 -22.95
N GLY A 20 -2.75 10.09 -24.07
CA GLY A 20 -2.35 10.54 -25.41
C GLY A 20 -2.85 11.95 -25.72
N ALA A 21 -4.12 12.24 -25.43
CA ALA A 21 -4.69 13.57 -25.63
C ALA A 21 -4.01 14.64 -24.75
N ALA A 22 -3.77 14.32 -23.48
CA ALA A 22 -3.14 15.22 -22.52
C ALA A 22 -1.66 15.48 -22.82
N SER A 23 -0.99 14.60 -23.57
CA SER A 23 0.39 14.82 -24.02
C SER A 23 0.51 15.88 -25.12
N VAL A 24 -0.58 16.19 -25.83
CA VAL A 24 -0.59 17.13 -26.95
C VAL A 24 -1.36 18.41 -26.59
N ILE A 25 -2.51 18.26 -25.95
CA ILE A 25 -3.40 19.36 -25.59
C ILE A 25 -3.15 19.74 -24.14
N HIS A 26 -2.93 21.03 -23.88
CA HIS A 26 -2.73 21.54 -22.53
C HIS A 26 -3.97 22.33 -22.11
N GLY A 27 -4.63 21.92 -21.02
CA GLY A 27 -5.82 22.60 -20.50
C GLY A 27 -6.25 22.09 -19.14
N SER A 28 -6.82 22.97 -18.31
CA SER A 28 -7.26 22.66 -16.95
C SER A 28 -8.32 21.56 -16.90
N VAL A 29 -9.25 21.55 -17.86
CA VAL A 29 -10.28 20.50 -17.99
C VAL A 29 -9.63 19.14 -18.26
N LEU A 30 -8.59 19.10 -19.09
CA LEU A 30 -7.92 17.86 -19.45
C LEU A 30 -7.06 17.32 -18.30
N ILE A 31 -6.48 18.20 -17.47
CA ILE A 31 -5.81 17.82 -16.22
C ILE A 31 -6.82 17.18 -15.25
N ALA A 32 -8.00 17.77 -15.09
CA ALA A 32 -9.05 17.19 -14.25
C ALA A 32 -9.51 15.82 -14.76
N LEU A 33 -9.70 15.68 -16.08
CA LEU A 33 -10.02 14.40 -16.72
C LEU A 33 -8.91 13.36 -16.55
N ALA A 34 -7.64 13.78 -16.66
CA ALA A 34 -6.48 12.91 -16.43
C ALA A 34 -6.44 12.42 -14.98
N ALA A 35 -6.76 13.26 -14.00
CA ALA A 35 -6.82 12.86 -12.59
C ALA A 35 -7.93 11.82 -12.34
N ILE A 36 -9.11 12.01 -12.92
CA ILE A 36 -10.20 11.03 -12.85
C ILE A 36 -9.79 9.72 -13.55
N ALA A 37 -9.20 9.81 -14.74
CA ALA A 37 -8.73 8.65 -15.49
C ALA A 37 -7.67 7.86 -14.72
N LEU A 38 -6.74 8.55 -14.04
CA LEU A 38 -5.73 7.93 -13.19
C LEU A 38 -6.39 7.14 -12.05
N ALA A 39 -7.31 7.76 -11.31
CA ALA A 39 -8.01 7.09 -10.22
C ALA A 39 -8.76 5.84 -10.71
N LEU A 40 -9.53 5.95 -11.80
CA LEU A 40 -10.24 4.82 -12.38
C LEU A 40 -9.28 3.73 -12.88
N ALA A 41 -8.14 4.09 -13.47
CA ALA A 41 -7.14 3.14 -13.93
C ALA A 41 -6.49 2.36 -12.77
N VAL A 42 -6.26 2.99 -11.61
CA VAL A 42 -5.79 2.30 -10.40
C VAL A 42 -6.81 1.25 -9.95
N PHE A 43 -8.10 1.60 -9.86
CA PHE A 43 -9.15 0.64 -9.51
C PHE A 43 -9.25 -0.51 -10.53
N ALA A 44 -9.14 -0.21 -11.83
CA ALA A 44 -9.13 -1.23 -12.87
C ALA A 44 -7.89 -2.14 -12.77
N ALA A 45 -6.71 -1.59 -12.48
CA ALA A 45 -5.49 -2.36 -12.28
C ALA A 45 -5.64 -3.35 -11.11
N VAL A 46 -6.12 -2.89 -9.95
CA VAL A 46 -6.35 -3.78 -8.80
C VAL A 46 -7.36 -4.87 -9.13
N HIS A 47 -8.46 -4.53 -9.81
CA HIS A 47 -9.43 -5.54 -10.22
C HIS A 47 -8.83 -6.61 -11.14
N HIS A 48 -8.05 -6.22 -12.15
CA HIS A 48 -7.39 -7.18 -13.03
C HIS A 48 -6.34 -8.02 -12.28
N ALA A 49 -5.62 -7.43 -11.33
CA ALA A 49 -4.73 -8.17 -10.44
C ALA A 49 -5.47 -9.19 -9.58
N GLU A 50 -6.65 -8.86 -9.05
CA GLU A 50 -7.52 -9.78 -8.31
C GLU A 50 -7.99 -10.95 -9.19
N VAL A 51 -8.35 -10.70 -10.45
CA VAL A 51 -8.75 -11.77 -11.39
C VAL A 51 -7.59 -12.73 -11.66
N VAL A 52 -6.38 -12.20 -11.88
CA VAL A 52 -5.18 -13.03 -12.06
C VAL A 52 -4.86 -13.81 -10.77
N ALA A 53 -4.92 -13.15 -9.61
CA ALA A 53 -4.72 -13.79 -8.30
C ALA A 53 -5.72 -14.93 -8.04
N HIS A 54 -6.99 -14.71 -8.36
CA HIS A 54 -8.05 -15.71 -8.17
C HIS A 54 -7.85 -16.92 -9.11
N ARG A 55 -7.30 -16.71 -10.31
CA ARG A 55 -6.91 -17.83 -11.20
C ARG A 55 -5.77 -18.67 -10.63
N VAL A 56 -4.78 -18.01 -10.03
CA VAL A 56 -3.60 -18.65 -9.45
C VAL A 56 -4.00 -19.49 -8.23
N GLY A 57 -4.98 -19.01 -7.46
CA GLY A 57 -5.52 -19.71 -6.31
C GLY A 57 -4.65 -19.55 -5.06
N GLU A 58 -5.20 -19.93 -3.91
CA GLU A 58 -4.47 -19.82 -2.64
C GLU A 58 -3.40 -20.92 -2.49
N PRO A 59 -2.23 -20.59 -1.89
CA PRO A 59 -1.91 -19.31 -1.24
C PRO A 59 -1.18 -18.30 -2.15
N PHE A 60 -0.84 -18.65 -3.39
CA PHE A 60 -0.01 -17.81 -4.26
C PHE A 60 -0.76 -16.62 -4.87
N GLY A 61 -2.08 -16.68 -4.97
CA GLY A 61 -2.91 -15.59 -5.48
C GLY A 61 -2.75 -14.30 -4.66
N THR A 62 -2.69 -14.40 -3.33
CA THR A 62 -2.50 -13.23 -2.46
C THR A 62 -1.14 -12.57 -2.68
N LEU A 63 -0.10 -13.36 -2.95
CA LEU A 63 1.23 -12.84 -3.32
C LEU A 63 1.19 -12.12 -4.66
N VAL A 64 0.51 -12.68 -5.66
CA VAL A 64 0.36 -12.05 -6.98
C VAL A 64 -0.35 -10.70 -6.88
N LEU A 65 -1.40 -10.62 -6.06
CA LEU A 65 -2.10 -9.36 -5.81
C LEU A 65 -1.18 -8.33 -5.13
N ALA A 66 -0.51 -8.72 -4.05
CA ALA A 66 0.39 -7.83 -3.31
C ALA A 66 1.51 -7.29 -4.22
N VAL A 67 2.16 -8.16 -4.99
CA VAL A 67 3.20 -7.75 -5.94
C VAL A 67 2.63 -6.81 -7.02
N ALA A 68 1.45 -7.08 -7.55
CA ALA A 68 0.84 -6.22 -8.56
C ALA A 68 0.55 -4.81 -8.02
N VAL A 69 0.01 -4.69 -6.81
CA VAL A 69 -0.25 -3.40 -6.16
C VAL A 69 1.06 -2.67 -5.87
N THR A 70 2.07 -3.36 -5.35
CA THR A 70 3.37 -2.72 -5.09
C THR A 70 4.08 -2.33 -6.38
N VAL A 71 3.91 -3.06 -7.49
CA VAL A 71 4.43 -2.64 -8.80
C VAL A 71 3.80 -1.32 -9.24
N ILE A 72 2.49 -1.10 -9.00
CA ILE A 72 1.85 0.19 -9.25
C ILE A 72 2.52 1.28 -8.41
N GLU A 73 2.68 1.05 -7.10
CA GLU A 73 3.29 1.99 -6.17
C GLU A 73 4.74 2.36 -6.57
N VAL A 74 5.59 1.35 -6.76
CA VAL A 74 7.00 1.51 -7.14
C VAL A 74 7.12 2.23 -8.47
N ALA A 75 6.31 1.88 -9.46
CA ALA A 75 6.38 2.52 -10.77
C ALA A 75 6.01 4.00 -10.70
N LEU A 76 5.05 4.38 -9.85
CA LEU A 76 4.72 5.78 -9.58
C LEU A 76 5.87 6.52 -8.88
N ILE A 77 6.42 5.94 -7.81
CA ILE A 77 7.56 6.52 -7.08
C ILE A 77 8.75 6.73 -8.00
N VAL A 78 9.15 5.68 -8.74
CA VAL A 78 10.29 5.73 -9.66
C VAL A 78 10.05 6.72 -10.79
N SER A 79 8.84 6.78 -11.34
CA SER A 79 8.51 7.74 -12.41
C SER A 79 8.71 9.18 -11.96
N VAL A 80 8.19 9.54 -10.78
CA VAL A 80 8.32 10.91 -10.25
C VAL A 80 9.78 11.19 -9.84
N MET A 81 10.44 10.23 -9.20
CA MET A 81 11.86 10.32 -8.82
C MET A 81 12.75 10.61 -10.04
N LEU A 82 12.55 9.90 -11.16
CA LEU A 82 13.32 10.10 -12.38
C LEU A 82 13.00 11.43 -13.10
N SER A 83 11.83 12.02 -12.88
CA SER A 83 11.43 13.29 -13.52
C SER A 83 11.71 14.54 -12.69
N GLY A 84 11.79 14.43 -11.36
CA GLY A 84 11.76 15.58 -10.45
C GLY A 84 13.13 16.07 -9.94
N GLY A 85 14.23 15.48 -10.40
CA GLY A 85 15.58 15.91 -10.03
C GLY A 85 15.94 15.66 -8.54
N PRO A 86 17.06 16.24 -8.05
CA PRO A 86 17.59 15.94 -6.71
C PRO A 86 16.66 16.33 -5.55
N GLU A 87 15.78 17.31 -5.75
CA GLU A 87 14.83 17.78 -4.74
C GLU A 87 13.81 16.69 -4.37
N LYS A 88 13.55 15.73 -5.28
CA LYS A 88 12.66 14.59 -5.04
C LYS A 88 13.37 13.37 -4.44
N ALA A 89 14.63 13.48 -3.99
CA ALA A 89 15.36 12.38 -3.37
C ALA A 89 14.66 11.82 -2.11
N GLY A 90 13.85 12.63 -1.43
CA GLY A 90 13.04 12.22 -0.28
C GLY A 90 11.68 11.60 -0.62
N LEU A 91 11.23 11.67 -1.89
CA LEU A 91 9.89 11.21 -2.27
C LEU A 91 9.66 9.72 -1.99
N PRO A 92 10.59 8.79 -2.29
CA PRO A 92 10.40 7.38 -1.96
C PRO A 92 10.18 7.16 -0.46
N ARG A 93 10.98 7.84 0.38
CA ARG A 93 10.85 7.81 1.85
C ARG A 93 9.48 8.32 2.29
N ASP A 94 9.08 9.49 1.80
CA ASP A 94 7.84 10.14 2.21
C ASP A 94 6.61 9.31 1.81
N THR A 95 6.67 8.67 0.63
CA THR A 95 5.61 7.77 0.16
C THR A 95 5.51 6.49 0.99
N VAL A 96 6.64 5.81 1.26
CA VAL A 96 6.66 4.59 2.09
C VAL A 96 6.24 4.90 3.53
N PHE A 97 6.72 6.01 4.10
CA PHE A 97 6.29 6.47 5.41
C PHE A 97 4.79 6.74 5.45
N ALA A 98 4.25 7.45 4.44
CA ALA A 98 2.83 7.68 4.33
C ALA A 98 2.04 6.36 4.20
N ALA A 99 2.52 5.39 3.44
CA ALA A 99 1.89 4.07 3.32
C ALA A 99 1.80 3.35 4.67
N ILE A 100 2.86 3.41 5.49
CA ILE A 100 2.87 2.86 6.86
C ILE A 100 1.83 3.55 7.73
N MET A 101 1.76 4.90 7.69
CA MET A 101 0.81 5.68 8.49
C MET A 101 -0.64 5.46 8.04
N ILE A 102 -0.89 5.41 6.73
CA ILE A 102 -2.20 5.13 6.15
C ILE A 102 -2.65 3.73 6.54
N CYS A 103 -1.80 2.71 6.38
CA CYS A 103 -2.17 1.34 6.71
C CYS A 103 -2.32 1.13 8.22
N GLY A 104 -1.30 1.47 8.99
CA GLY A 104 -1.20 1.20 10.43
C GLY A 104 -2.13 2.05 11.28
N CYS A 105 -2.42 3.30 10.88
CA CYS A 105 -3.32 4.18 11.63
C CYS A 105 -4.66 4.39 10.93
N GLY A 106 -4.65 4.73 9.64
CA GLY A 106 -5.86 5.01 8.87
C GLY A 106 -6.74 3.76 8.67
N ILE A 107 -6.23 2.77 7.95
CA ILE A 107 -6.97 1.56 7.57
C ILE A 107 -7.25 0.70 8.81
N VAL A 108 -6.25 0.40 9.64
CA VAL A 108 -6.47 -0.34 10.89
C VAL A 108 -7.43 0.42 11.81
N GLY A 109 -7.25 1.73 12.02
CA GLY A 109 -8.14 2.54 12.87
C GLY A 109 -9.59 2.53 12.40
N LEU A 110 -9.83 2.74 11.09
CA LEU A 110 -11.18 2.66 10.50
C LEU A 110 -11.78 1.26 10.64
N SER A 111 -10.97 0.22 10.43
CA SER A 111 -11.40 -1.17 10.53
C SER A 111 -11.83 -1.53 11.95
N LEU A 112 -11.02 -1.16 12.95
CA LEU A 112 -11.34 -1.38 14.37
C LEU A 112 -12.55 -0.55 14.82
N LEU A 113 -12.66 0.71 14.38
CA LEU A 113 -13.79 1.58 14.70
C LEU A 113 -15.09 1.01 14.13
N VAL A 114 -15.14 0.77 12.82
CA VAL A 114 -16.37 0.32 12.16
C VAL A 114 -16.74 -1.10 12.57
N GLY A 115 -15.75 -1.96 12.75
CA GLY A 115 -15.92 -3.30 13.29
C GLY A 115 -16.47 -3.29 14.73
N GLY A 116 -15.88 -2.48 15.60
CA GLY A 116 -16.31 -2.31 16.99
C GLY A 116 -17.68 -1.65 17.14
N LEU A 117 -18.02 -0.65 16.30
CA LEU A 117 -19.35 -0.02 16.32
C LEU A 117 -20.47 -1.01 15.97
N ARG A 118 -20.20 -1.97 15.08
CA ARG A 118 -21.20 -2.94 14.62
C ARG A 118 -21.25 -4.20 15.48
N HIS A 119 -20.10 -4.71 15.90
CA HIS A 119 -19.96 -6.01 16.55
C HIS A 119 -19.55 -5.92 18.02
N HIS A 120 -19.37 -4.71 18.57
CA HIS A 120 -18.89 -4.40 19.92
C HIS A 120 -17.43 -4.81 20.17
N VAL A 121 -17.15 -6.11 20.05
CA VAL A 121 -15.81 -6.70 20.18
C VAL A 121 -15.63 -7.71 19.04
N GLN A 122 -14.46 -7.71 18.40
CA GLN A 122 -14.10 -8.73 17.40
C GLN A 122 -12.79 -9.39 17.82
N ASP A 123 -12.75 -10.71 17.70
CA ASP A 123 -11.54 -11.49 17.93
C ASP A 123 -10.73 -11.64 16.63
N PHE A 124 -9.41 -11.69 16.77
CA PHE A 124 -8.48 -12.00 15.69
C PHE A 124 -7.27 -12.75 16.25
N GLN A 125 -6.44 -13.29 15.35
CA GLN A 125 -5.26 -14.05 15.73
C GLN A 125 -4.09 -13.13 16.05
N LEU A 126 -3.74 -13.09 17.33
CA LEU A 126 -2.63 -12.30 17.85
C LEU A 126 -1.30 -12.66 17.19
N GLN A 127 -1.07 -13.94 16.91
CA GLN A 127 0.19 -14.44 16.33
C GLN A 127 0.46 -13.83 14.95
N GLY A 128 -0.55 -13.77 14.08
CA GLY A 128 -0.41 -13.18 12.74
C GLY A 128 -0.18 -11.67 12.79
N ALA A 129 -0.97 -10.96 13.61
CA ALA A 129 -0.84 -9.51 13.76
C ALA A 129 0.52 -9.10 14.37
N SER A 130 0.95 -9.79 15.42
CA SER A 130 2.24 -9.52 16.09
C SER A 130 3.44 -9.83 15.19
N ALA A 131 3.38 -10.92 14.41
CA ALA A 131 4.43 -11.23 13.42
C ALA A 131 4.54 -10.13 12.35
N ALA A 132 3.42 -9.65 11.83
CA ALA A 132 3.40 -8.56 10.85
C ALA A 132 3.98 -7.25 11.43
N LEU A 133 3.56 -6.88 12.65
CA LEU A 133 4.07 -5.68 13.34
C LEU A 133 5.56 -5.77 13.66
N ALA A 134 6.07 -6.94 14.06
CA ALA A 134 7.49 -7.12 14.37
C ALA A 134 8.37 -6.85 13.14
N ILE A 135 7.96 -7.37 11.98
CA ILE A 135 8.67 -7.15 10.71
C ILE A 135 8.52 -5.70 10.27
N LEU A 136 7.33 -5.11 10.38
CA LEU A 136 7.10 -3.71 10.03
C LEU A 136 7.98 -2.78 10.89
N CYS A 137 8.09 -3.05 12.19
CA CYS A 137 8.97 -2.32 13.10
C CYS A 137 10.43 -2.43 12.67
N ALA A 138 10.92 -3.66 12.44
CA ALA A 138 12.29 -3.89 12.00
C ALA A 138 12.60 -3.17 10.67
N LEU A 139 11.74 -3.31 9.66
CA LEU A 139 11.92 -2.66 8.36
C LEU A 139 11.89 -1.15 8.50
N SER A 140 10.91 -0.58 9.21
CA SER A 140 10.78 0.87 9.34
C SER A 140 11.99 1.49 10.04
N VAL A 141 12.49 0.87 11.11
CA VAL A 141 13.67 1.37 11.82
C VAL A 141 14.93 1.24 10.96
N LEU A 142 15.17 0.07 10.37
CA LEU A 142 16.40 -0.19 9.60
C LEU A 142 16.48 0.64 8.31
N THR A 143 15.35 0.88 7.65
CA THR A 143 15.30 1.55 6.35
C THR A 143 15.06 3.06 6.47
N LEU A 144 14.22 3.51 7.41
CA LEU A 144 13.76 4.90 7.48
C LEU A 144 14.32 5.70 8.67
N VAL A 145 14.73 5.06 9.76
CA VAL A 145 15.25 5.75 10.96
C VAL A 145 16.78 5.70 11.02
N LEU A 146 17.35 4.50 10.85
CA LEU A 146 18.78 4.24 10.95
C LEU A 146 19.65 5.10 10.02
N PRO A 147 19.26 5.48 8.78
CA PRO A 147 20.09 6.31 7.92
C PRO A 147 20.59 7.60 8.60
N ASN A 148 19.77 8.20 9.48
CA ASN A 148 20.13 9.43 10.21
C ASN A 148 21.20 9.25 11.30
N PHE A 149 21.48 8.00 11.68
CA PHE A 149 22.41 7.65 12.76
C PHE A 149 23.69 6.98 12.24
N THR A 150 23.78 6.73 10.94
CA THR A 150 25.02 6.23 10.33
C THR A 150 26.03 7.35 10.14
N SER A 151 27.32 7.02 10.17
CA SER A 151 28.42 7.99 10.05
C SER A 151 29.20 7.89 8.73
N THR A 152 28.84 6.93 7.87
CA THR A 152 29.57 6.66 6.62
C THR A 152 29.32 7.71 5.54
N VAL A 153 28.11 8.29 5.50
CA VAL A 153 27.72 9.36 4.58
C VAL A 153 27.05 10.46 5.41
N VAL A 154 27.31 11.71 5.06
CA VAL A 154 26.67 12.86 5.72
C VAL A 154 25.24 13.02 5.19
N GLY A 155 24.29 13.13 6.11
CA GLY A 155 22.88 13.39 5.79
C GLY A 155 21.97 12.17 5.93
N PRO A 156 20.68 12.30 5.58
CA PRO A 156 19.67 11.26 5.75
C PRO A 156 19.75 10.17 4.66
N ALA A 157 20.96 9.74 4.31
CA ALA A 157 21.23 8.83 3.20
C ALA A 157 22.11 7.65 3.67
N LEU A 158 22.06 6.55 2.91
CA LEU A 158 22.89 5.38 3.12
C LEU A 158 24.01 5.36 2.08
N SER A 159 25.19 4.85 2.45
CA SER A 159 26.22 4.52 1.46
C SER A 159 25.72 3.43 0.51
N THR A 160 26.33 3.27 -0.67
CA THR A 160 25.95 2.22 -1.63
C THR A 160 25.95 0.82 -1.00
N SER A 161 26.95 0.49 -0.17
CA SER A 161 27.01 -0.81 0.51
C SER A 161 25.91 -0.98 1.56
N GLN A 162 25.59 0.09 2.30
CA GLN A 162 24.47 0.09 3.26
C GLN A 162 23.12 -0.01 2.54
N LEU A 163 22.95 0.68 1.42
CA LEU A 163 21.73 0.65 0.61
C LEU A 163 21.50 -0.74 -0.01
N ILE A 164 22.55 -1.39 -0.53
CA ILE A 164 22.48 -2.78 -0.99
C ILE A 164 22.08 -3.71 0.17
N PHE A 165 22.75 -3.57 1.32
CA PHE A 165 22.45 -4.38 2.49
C PHE A 165 20.99 -4.23 2.93
N VAL A 166 20.52 -2.99 3.08
CA VAL A 166 19.14 -2.66 3.48
C VAL A 166 18.13 -3.12 2.43
N GLY A 167 18.43 -3.02 1.13
CA GLY A 167 17.60 -3.58 0.07
C GLY A 167 17.48 -5.11 0.19
N VAL A 168 18.59 -5.82 0.38
CA VAL A 168 18.60 -7.28 0.50
C VAL A 168 17.85 -7.75 1.75
N ILE A 169 18.15 -7.18 2.93
CA ILE A 169 17.48 -7.59 4.17
C ILE A 169 15.99 -7.24 4.16
N SER A 170 15.58 -6.16 3.48
CA SER A 170 14.16 -5.84 3.31
C SER A 170 13.42 -6.90 2.51
N LEU A 171 14.03 -7.33 1.40
CA LEU A 171 13.50 -8.41 0.57
C LEU A 171 13.46 -9.74 1.34
N VAL A 172 14.51 -10.08 2.08
CA VAL A 172 14.56 -11.30 2.90
C VAL A 172 13.45 -11.32 3.95
N LEU A 173 13.24 -10.21 4.66
CA LEU A 173 12.19 -10.11 5.67
C LEU A 173 10.79 -10.23 5.05
N TYR A 174 10.55 -9.55 3.91
CA TYR A 174 9.27 -9.65 3.20
C TYR A 174 9.01 -11.06 2.66
N VAL A 175 9.98 -11.69 1.99
CA VAL A 175 9.83 -13.06 1.47
C VAL A 175 9.63 -14.05 2.61
N THR A 176 10.32 -13.88 3.74
CA THR A 176 10.13 -14.71 4.93
C THR A 176 8.73 -14.53 5.51
N PHE A 177 8.24 -13.29 5.61
CA PHE A 177 6.87 -13.00 6.03
C PHE A 177 5.86 -13.71 5.14
N VAL A 178 5.97 -13.54 3.82
CA VAL A 178 5.09 -14.19 2.84
C VAL A 178 5.14 -15.70 2.99
N PHE A 179 6.33 -16.31 3.09
CA PHE A 179 6.48 -17.75 3.28
C PHE A 179 5.78 -18.26 4.56
N VAL A 180 5.93 -17.52 5.66
CA VAL A 180 5.28 -17.83 6.93
C VAL A 180 3.75 -17.68 6.83
N GLN A 181 3.28 -16.62 6.18
CA GLN A 181 1.86 -16.33 5.99
C GLN A 181 1.17 -17.33 5.04
N THR A 182 1.87 -17.82 4.02
CA THR A 182 1.28 -18.62 2.95
C THR A 182 1.44 -20.12 3.15
N ILE A 183 2.57 -20.56 3.73
CA ILE A 183 2.94 -21.98 3.80
C ILE A 183 3.10 -22.44 5.24
N ARG A 184 4.04 -21.85 5.99
CA ARG A 184 4.54 -22.46 7.22
C ARG A 184 3.60 -22.32 8.42
N HIS A 185 3.00 -21.15 8.59
CA HIS A 185 2.11 -20.83 9.71
C HIS A 185 0.85 -20.13 9.21
N ARG A 186 0.31 -20.59 8.08
CA ARG A 186 -0.90 -20.01 7.44
C ARG A 186 -2.07 -19.88 8.40
N ASP A 187 -2.21 -20.83 9.32
CA ASP A 187 -3.29 -20.82 10.31
C ASP A 187 -3.32 -19.54 11.14
N TYR A 188 -2.17 -18.91 11.41
CA TYR A 188 -2.07 -17.64 12.15
C TYR A 188 -2.72 -16.45 11.45
N PHE A 189 -3.00 -16.59 10.16
CA PHE A 189 -3.52 -15.52 9.31
C PHE A 189 -4.93 -15.82 8.80
N LEU A 190 -5.48 -17.01 9.04
CA LEU A 190 -6.86 -17.32 8.66
C LEU A 190 -7.86 -16.64 9.61
N PRO A 191 -9.08 -16.27 9.14
CA PRO A 191 -10.12 -15.72 10.00
C PRO A 191 -10.29 -16.51 11.29
N PHE A 192 -10.34 -15.82 12.42
CA PHE A 192 -10.59 -16.47 13.70
C PHE A 192 -11.96 -17.16 13.66
N THR A 193 -12.02 -18.42 14.07
CA THR A 193 -13.28 -19.17 14.15
C THR A 193 -13.33 -19.86 15.49
N PRO A 194 -14.29 -19.51 16.36
CA PRO A 194 -14.41 -20.16 17.66
C PRO A 194 -14.73 -21.65 17.46
N PRO A 195 -14.28 -22.54 18.37
CA PRO A 195 -14.43 -24.00 18.23
C PRO A 195 -15.86 -24.48 18.00
N VAL A 196 -16.86 -23.73 18.49
CA VAL A 196 -18.29 -24.06 18.40
C VAL A 196 -18.89 -23.76 17.02
N ALA A 197 -18.21 -22.98 16.17
CA ALA A 197 -18.67 -22.58 14.84
C ALA A 197 -17.90 -23.26 13.69
N ALA A 198 -17.04 -24.24 13.98
CA ALA A 198 -16.22 -24.92 12.98
C ALA A 198 -17.06 -25.72 11.97
N ASP A 199 -18.20 -26.28 12.39
CA ASP A 199 -19.09 -27.05 11.52
C ASP A 199 -19.81 -26.17 10.46
N ALA A 200 -19.93 -24.87 10.69
CA ALA A 200 -20.54 -23.93 9.74
C ALA A 200 -19.58 -23.47 8.62
N ARG A 201 -18.28 -23.79 8.70
CA ARG A 201 -17.29 -23.43 7.66
C ARG A 201 -17.46 -24.23 6.36
N ALA A 202 -18.00 -25.45 6.44
CA ALA A 202 -18.21 -26.27 5.24
C ALA A 202 -19.19 -25.62 4.25
N GLU A 203 -20.05 -24.70 4.72
CA GLU A 203 -21.03 -24.00 3.88
C GLU A 203 -20.55 -22.62 3.38
N ASP A 204 -19.62 -21.94 4.08
CA ASP A 204 -19.13 -20.59 3.68
C ASP A 204 -17.98 -20.67 2.65
N ASP A 205 -17.17 -21.74 2.67
CA ASP A 205 -16.18 -22.03 1.62
C ASP A 205 -16.84 -22.46 0.29
N ALA A 206 -18.14 -22.78 0.31
CA ALA A 206 -18.92 -23.14 -0.90
C ALA A 206 -19.36 -21.91 -1.73
N PHE A 207 -19.09 -20.68 -1.27
CA PHE A 207 -19.43 -19.43 -1.95
C PHE A 207 -18.27 -18.77 -2.72
N HIS A 208 -17.16 -19.48 -2.93
CA HIS A 208 -16.16 -19.03 -3.89
C HIS A 208 -16.73 -19.14 -5.30
N ALA A 209 -16.89 -18.00 -5.98
CA ALA A 209 -17.16 -17.99 -7.41
C ALA A 209 -16.14 -18.93 -8.10
N PRO A 210 -16.55 -19.71 -9.11
CA PRO A 210 -15.62 -20.59 -9.80
C PRO A 210 -14.41 -19.78 -10.29
N PRO A 211 -13.19 -20.35 -10.21
CA PRO A 211 -12.00 -19.63 -10.65
C PRO A 211 -12.18 -19.21 -12.12
N PRO A 212 -11.75 -18.00 -12.49
CA PRO A 212 -11.88 -17.50 -13.85
C PRO A 212 -11.22 -18.47 -14.82
N THR A 213 -11.75 -18.52 -16.04
CA THR A 213 -11.18 -19.34 -17.10
C THR A 213 -9.77 -18.84 -17.47
N SER A 214 -8.93 -19.71 -18.04
CA SER A 214 -7.59 -19.31 -18.48
C SER A 214 -7.61 -18.14 -19.47
N ARG A 215 -8.68 -18.04 -20.29
CA ARG A 215 -8.87 -16.92 -21.21
C ARG A 215 -9.13 -15.60 -20.47
N GLU A 216 -9.98 -15.62 -19.44
CA GLU A 216 -10.27 -14.43 -18.62
C GLU A 216 -9.03 -13.97 -17.85
N ALA A 217 -8.23 -14.90 -17.32
CA ALA A 217 -6.98 -14.57 -16.64
C ALA A 217 -5.95 -13.92 -17.58
N TRP A 218 -5.82 -14.41 -18.82
CA TRP A 218 -4.94 -13.79 -19.82
C TRP A 218 -5.42 -12.41 -20.25
N ILE A 219 -6.73 -12.23 -20.42
CA ILE A 219 -7.32 -10.91 -20.71
C ILE A 219 -7.02 -9.96 -19.54
N ALA A 220 -7.27 -10.39 -18.30
CA ALA A 220 -6.98 -9.59 -17.11
C ALA A 220 -5.49 -9.22 -17.03
N LEU A 221 -4.58 -10.15 -17.33
CA LEU A 221 -3.14 -9.85 -17.36
C LEU A 221 -2.79 -8.78 -18.39
N VAL A 222 -3.33 -8.86 -19.61
CA VAL A 222 -3.11 -7.84 -20.64
C VAL A 222 -3.65 -6.48 -20.20
N PHE A 223 -4.87 -6.44 -19.66
CA PHE A 223 -5.47 -5.19 -19.20
C PHE A 223 -4.79 -4.64 -17.93
N LEU A 224 -4.25 -5.48 -17.06
CA LEU A 224 -3.38 -5.07 -15.95
C LEU A 224 -2.15 -4.31 -16.49
N MET A 225 -1.49 -4.85 -17.53
CA MET A 225 -0.35 -4.17 -18.15
C MET A 225 -0.75 -2.84 -18.81
N LEU A 226 -1.91 -2.77 -19.48
CA LEU A 226 -2.42 -1.52 -20.05
C LEU A 226 -2.74 -0.48 -18.96
N SER A 227 -3.35 -0.92 -17.84
CA SER A 227 -3.61 -0.05 -16.69
C SER A 227 -2.31 0.46 -16.09
N LEU A 228 -1.29 -0.38 -15.93
CA LEU A 228 0.02 0.02 -15.42
C LEU A 228 0.66 1.12 -16.28
N VAL A 229 0.69 0.93 -17.60
CA VAL A 229 1.20 1.96 -18.54
C VAL A 229 0.42 3.26 -18.40
N SER A 230 -0.91 3.17 -18.30
CA SER A 230 -1.77 4.34 -18.14
C SER A 230 -1.52 5.07 -16.82
N VAL A 231 -1.44 4.33 -15.71
CA VAL A 231 -1.24 4.87 -14.36
C VAL A 231 0.10 5.59 -14.27
N VAL A 232 1.18 4.96 -14.73
CA VAL A 232 2.52 5.58 -14.73
C VAL A 232 2.55 6.82 -15.60
N GLY A 233 2.01 6.74 -16.82
CA GLY A 233 1.98 7.87 -17.74
C GLY A 233 1.14 9.04 -17.22
N LEU A 234 -0.07 8.78 -16.73
CA LEU A 234 -0.96 9.81 -16.20
C LEU A 234 -0.41 10.44 -14.92
N ALA A 235 0.20 9.66 -14.03
CA ALA A 235 0.81 10.21 -12.82
C ALA A 235 2.00 11.10 -13.14
N LYS A 236 2.85 10.72 -14.10
CA LYS A 236 3.94 11.59 -14.58
C LYS A 236 3.39 12.91 -15.14
N LEU A 237 2.31 12.83 -15.91
CA LEU A 237 1.65 14.01 -16.48
C LEU A 237 1.02 14.91 -15.41
N LEU A 238 0.47 14.32 -14.35
CA LEU A 238 -0.21 15.02 -13.27
C LEU A 238 0.74 15.54 -12.18
N SER A 239 1.96 15.02 -12.07
CA SER A 239 2.90 15.40 -11.01
C SER A 239 3.07 16.92 -10.88
N PRO A 240 3.31 17.70 -11.95
CA PRO A 240 3.46 19.15 -11.84
C PRO A 240 2.18 19.85 -11.37
N ALA A 241 1.00 19.33 -11.76
CA ALA A 241 -0.28 19.88 -11.34
C ALA A 241 -0.56 19.61 -9.86
N VAL A 242 -0.19 18.42 -9.37
CA VAL A 242 -0.27 18.06 -7.94
C VAL A 242 0.67 18.95 -7.12
N GLU A 243 1.92 19.10 -7.57
CA GLU A 243 2.91 19.97 -6.91
C GLU A 243 2.45 21.43 -6.87
N ALA A 244 1.95 21.96 -7.99
CA ALA A 244 1.41 23.32 -8.04
C ALA A 244 0.20 23.51 -7.10
N GLY A 245 -0.67 22.49 -7.00
CA GLY A 245 -1.80 22.50 -6.08
C GLY A 245 -1.37 22.51 -4.61
N ILE A 246 -0.38 21.70 -4.26
CA ILE A 246 0.22 21.64 -2.91
C ILE A 246 0.89 22.97 -2.56
N ALA A 247 1.68 23.51 -3.48
CA ALA A 247 2.35 24.80 -3.31
C ALA A 247 1.34 25.95 -3.16
N ALA A 248 0.27 25.96 -3.95
CA ALA A 248 -0.81 26.96 -3.86
C ALA A 248 -1.56 26.89 -2.52
N ALA A 249 -1.64 25.71 -1.90
CA ALA A 249 -2.17 25.52 -0.56
C ALA A 249 -1.18 25.89 0.56
N GLY A 250 0.07 26.26 0.22
CA GLY A 250 1.14 26.53 1.18
C GLY A 250 1.64 25.28 1.91
N ALA A 251 1.38 24.09 1.37
CA ALA A 251 1.71 22.82 2.00
C ALA A 251 3.11 22.30 1.57
N PRO A 252 3.78 21.48 2.40
CA PRO A 252 5.09 20.90 2.08
C PRO A 252 5.06 19.89 0.92
N GLU A 253 6.18 19.77 0.20
CA GLU A 253 6.32 18.79 -0.90
C GLU A 253 6.18 17.32 -0.46
N ALA A 254 6.48 17.01 0.80
CA ALA A 254 6.29 15.67 1.36
C ALA A 254 4.83 15.17 1.20
N LEU A 255 3.86 16.09 1.06
CA LEU A 255 2.47 15.76 0.83
C LEU A 255 2.23 15.06 -0.53
N VAL A 256 3.13 15.22 -1.52
CA VAL A 256 3.07 14.47 -2.79
C VAL A 256 3.13 12.96 -2.51
N GLY A 257 4.05 12.53 -1.64
CA GLY A 257 4.17 11.12 -1.25
C GLY A 257 2.91 10.61 -0.54
N VAL A 258 2.28 11.44 0.29
CA VAL A 258 1.00 11.11 0.95
C VAL A 258 -0.13 10.91 -0.06
N VAL A 259 -0.22 11.78 -1.07
CA VAL A 259 -1.23 11.69 -2.14
C VAL A 259 -1.03 10.41 -2.97
N ILE A 260 0.22 10.11 -3.34
CA ILE A 260 0.56 8.88 -4.08
C ILE A 260 0.17 7.64 -3.27
N ALA A 261 0.60 7.56 -2.01
CA ALA A 261 0.30 6.41 -1.14
C ALA A 261 -1.23 6.26 -0.94
N ALA A 262 -1.94 7.35 -0.68
CA ALA A 262 -3.40 7.32 -0.50
C ALA A 262 -4.14 6.84 -1.75
N LEU A 263 -3.70 7.28 -2.95
CA LEU A 263 -4.29 6.87 -4.21
C LEU A 263 -4.13 5.35 -4.45
N VAL A 264 -2.92 4.81 -4.23
CA VAL A 264 -2.63 3.40 -4.48
C VAL A 264 -3.30 2.49 -3.44
N LEU A 265 -3.34 2.91 -2.18
CA LEU A 265 -3.90 2.11 -1.07
C LEU A 265 -5.43 2.17 -0.98
N LEU A 266 -6.09 3.08 -1.72
CA LEU A 266 -7.53 3.29 -1.61
C LEU A 266 -8.37 2.01 -1.88
N PRO A 267 -8.11 1.22 -2.93
CA PRO A 267 -8.88 -0.01 -3.18
C PRO A 267 -8.78 -1.01 -2.02
N GLU A 268 -7.57 -1.16 -1.46
CA GLU A 268 -7.30 -2.05 -0.32
C GLU A 268 -7.93 -1.54 0.97
N ALA A 269 -7.90 -0.22 1.22
CA ALA A 269 -8.58 0.40 2.36
C ALA A 269 -10.09 0.08 2.33
N LEU A 270 -10.70 0.17 1.15
CA LEU A 270 -12.11 -0.18 0.97
C LEU A 270 -12.38 -1.68 1.14
N ALA A 271 -11.46 -2.55 0.73
CA ALA A 271 -11.57 -3.99 0.90
C ALA A 271 -11.43 -4.40 2.39
N ALA A 272 -10.44 -3.85 3.08
CA ALA A 272 -10.21 -4.04 4.51
C ALA A 272 -11.43 -3.58 5.32
N LEU A 273 -11.92 -2.36 5.07
CA LEU A 273 -13.11 -1.83 5.75
C LEU A 273 -14.35 -2.70 5.52
N ARG A 274 -14.53 -3.22 4.30
CA ARG A 274 -15.61 -4.17 3.99
C ARG A 274 -15.45 -5.48 4.79
N ALA A 275 -14.24 -6.03 4.87
CA ALA A 275 -13.97 -7.24 5.66
C ALA A 275 -14.25 -7.03 7.16
N ALA A 276 -13.77 -5.93 7.74
CA ALA A 276 -14.02 -5.59 9.14
C ALA A 276 -15.53 -5.47 9.45
N ARG A 277 -16.28 -4.81 8.57
CA ARG A 277 -17.75 -4.70 8.65
C ARG A 277 -18.45 -6.05 8.64
N LEU A 278 -17.93 -7.02 7.87
CA LEU A 278 -18.47 -8.37 7.73
C LEU A 278 -17.99 -9.33 8.83
N ASN A 279 -17.47 -8.80 9.93
CA ASN A 279 -16.92 -9.58 11.04
C ASN A 279 -15.69 -10.44 10.71
N ARG A 280 -14.94 -10.07 9.65
CA ARG A 280 -13.70 -10.73 9.22
C ARG A 280 -12.49 -9.85 9.52
N LEU A 281 -12.30 -9.49 10.80
CA LEU A 281 -11.26 -8.55 11.21
C LEU A 281 -9.84 -9.04 10.89
N GLN A 282 -9.56 -10.34 11.06
CA GLN A 282 -8.26 -10.89 10.66
C GLN A 282 -7.94 -10.63 9.18
N THR A 283 -8.90 -10.83 8.29
CA THR A 283 -8.74 -10.53 6.85
C THR A 283 -8.45 -9.04 6.64
N SER A 284 -9.17 -8.17 7.35
CA SER A 284 -8.92 -6.73 7.32
C SER A 284 -7.51 -6.35 7.76
N LEU A 285 -7.02 -6.94 8.87
CA LEU A 285 -5.68 -6.69 9.40
C LEU A 285 -4.60 -7.25 8.46
N ASN A 286 -4.82 -8.42 7.87
CA ASN A 286 -3.91 -8.99 6.88
C ASN A 286 -3.79 -8.10 5.64
N LEU A 287 -4.89 -7.53 5.16
CA LEU A 287 -4.88 -6.57 4.06
C LEU A 287 -4.08 -5.32 4.45
N ALA A 288 -4.41 -4.70 5.59
CA ALA A 288 -3.75 -3.45 6.00
C ALA A 288 -2.26 -3.64 6.32
N LEU A 289 -1.91 -4.58 7.20
CA LEU A 289 -0.51 -4.80 7.60
C LEU A 289 0.31 -5.48 6.50
N GLY A 290 -0.30 -6.38 5.74
CA GLY A 290 0.33 -7.00 4.57
C GLY A 290 0.67 -5.97 3.50
N SER A 291 -0.22 -4.98 3.27
CA SER A 291 0.04 -3.87 2.37
C SER A 291 1.21 -2.99 2.83
N ALA A 292 1.21 -2.60 4.11
CA ALA A 292 2.33 -1.85 4.69
C ALA A 292 3.66 -2.58 4.52
N LEU A 293 3.68 -3.90 4.78
CA LEU A 293 4.85 -4.75 4.63
C LEU A 293 5.29 -4.91 3.17
N ALA A 294 4.36 -5.04 2.23
CA ALA A 294 4.66 -5.10 0.82
C ALA A 294 5.23 -3.77 0.32
N SER A 295 4.59 -2.65 0.69
CA SER A 295 5.05 -1.30 0.36
C SER A 295 6.49 -1.08 0.79
N ILE A 296 6.84 -1.25 2.07
CA ILE A 296 8.22 -1.07 2.52
C ILE A 296 9.17 -2.18 2.04
N GLY A 297 8.73 -3.45 2.12
CA GLY A 297 9.56 -4.63 1.88
C GLY A 297 9.95 -4.85 0.41
N LEU A 298 9.15 -4.35 -0.53
CA LEU A 298 9.42 -4.42 -1.97
C LEU A 298 9.86 -3.07 -2.56
N THR A 299 9.33 -1.93 -2.06
CA THR A 299 9.71 -0.62 -2.59
C THR A 299 11.15 -0.27 -2.28
N ILE A 300 11.62 -0.47 -1.03
CA ILE A 300 13.00 -0.12 -0.64
C ILE A 300 14.04 -0.84 -1.51
N PRO A 301 13.97 -2.18 -1.72
CA PRO A 301 14.86 -2.86 -2.66
C PRO A 301 14.76 -2.30 -4.09
N ALA A 302 13.56 -2.02 -4.58
CA ALA A 302 13.36 -1.53 -5.94
C ALA A 302 13.99 -0.14 -6.16
N VAL A 303 13.74 0.80 -5.25
CA VAL A 303 14.31 2.16 -5.34
C VAL A 303 15.81 2.15 -5.09
N ALA A 304 16.33 1.23 -4.25
CA ALA A 304 17.75 1.01 -4.09
C ALA A 304 18.41 0.59 -5.41
N VAL A 305 17.83 -0.39 -6.12
CA VAL A 305 18.33 -0.83 -7.44
C VAL A 305 18.30 0.33 -8.44
N VAL A 306 17.21 1.08 -8.51
CA VAL A 306 17.11 2.22 -9.43
C VAL A 306 18.14 3.31 -9.08
N SER A 307 18.28 3.65 -7.80
CA SER A 307 19.26 4.64 -7.32
C SER A 307 20.68 4.27 -7.71
N ILE A 308 21.07 3.00 -7.55
CA ILE A 308 22.42 2.51 -7.86
C ILE A 308 22.67 2.44 -9.37
N VAL A 309 21.70 1.97 -10.15
CA VAL A 309 21.87 1.79 -11.60
C VAL A 309 21.81 3.13 -12.36
N MET A 310 21.01 4.08 -11.88
CA MET A 310 20.77 5.36 -12.53
C MET A 310 21.48 6.54 -11.86
N ASP A 311 22.34 6.27 -10.87
CA ASP A 311 23.04 7.26 -10.04
C ASP A 311 22.10 8.36 -9.47
N GLN A 312 20.87 7.97 -9.10
CA GLN A 312 19.88 8.89 -8.56
C GLN A 312 20.06 9.07 -7.05
N PRO A 313 20.12 10.30 -6.53
CA PRO A 313 20.21 10.55 -5.10
C PRO A 313 18.92 10.09 -4.39
N ILE A 314 19.07 9.37 -3.28
CA ILE A 314 17.95 8.95 -2.44
C ILE A 314 18.22 9.26 -0.97
N ALA A 315 17.23 9.87 -0.31
CA ALA A 315 17.26 10.21 1.10
C ALA A 315 16.19 9.40 1.82
N LEU A 316 16.60 8.31 2.48
CA LEU A 316 15.70 7.41 3.20
C LEU A 316 15.46 7.82 4.66
N GLY A 317 16.35 8.59 5.26
CA GLY A 317 16.24 9.02 6.66
C GLY A 317 15.07 9.99 6.88
N LEU A 318 14.19 9.65 7.83
CA LEU A 318 13.06 10.47 8.26
C LEU A 318 13.50 11.68 9.09
N ALA A 319 12.78 12.78 9.01
CA ALA A 319 13.00 13.88 9.93
C ALA A 319 12.44 13.56 11.33
N ASN A 320 12.84 14.37 12.32
CA ASN A 320 12.57 14.07 13.73
C ASN A 320 11.07 13.93 14.03
N LYS A 321 10.21 14.74 13.40
CA LYS A 321 8.76 14.64 13.63
C LYS A 321 8.19 13.32 13.10
N GLU A 322 8.62 12.88 11.93
CA GLU A 322 8.20 11.61 11.34
C GLU A 322 8.70 10.42 12.14
N ILE A 323 9.91 10.47 12.71
CA ILE A 323 10.43 9.44 13.63
C ILE A 323 9.52 9.32 14.86
N VAL A 324 9.12 10.45 15.47
CA VAL A 324 8.22 10.44 16.63
C VAL A 324 6.84 9.88 16.27
N MET A 325 6.30 10.26 15.12
CA MET A 325 5.01 9.75 14.63
C MET A 325 5.05 8.25 14.31
N LEU A 326 6.14 7.78 13.71
CA LEU A 326 6.38 6.36 13.44
C LEU A 326 6.47 5.58 14.76
N ALA A 327 7.26 6.06 15.72
CA ALA A 327 7.42 5.43 17.02
C ALA A 327 6.09 5.33 17.77
N LEU A 328 5.30 6.42 17.79
CA LEU A 328 3.97 6.43 18.39
C LEU A 328 3.05 5.40 17.71
N THR A 329 3.04 5.36 16.39
CA THR A 329 2.24 4.43 15.59
C THR A 329 2.59 2.98 15.90
N LEU A 330 3.87 2.62 15.88
CA LEU A 330 4.32 1.25 16.15
C LEU A 330 4.00 0.84 17.60
N LEU A 331 4.26 1.72 18.57
CA LEU A 331 3.99 1.46 19.98
C LEU A 331 2.48 1.23 20.23
N VAL A 332 1.63 2.11 19.71
CA VAL A 332 0.18 2.00 19.87
C VAL A 332 -0.34 0.76 19.14
N SER A 333 0.17 0.45 17.95
CA SER A 333 -0.21 -0.76 17.20
C SER A 333 0.10 -2.03 18.01
N VAL A 334 1.26 -2.09 18.66
CA VAL A 334 1.63 -3.23 19.53
C VAL A 334 0.71 -3.34 20.75
N ILE A 335 0.39 -2.23 21.41
CA ILE A 335 -0.48 -2.23 22.59
C ILE A 335 -1.91 -2.66 22.23
N THR A 336 -2.45 -2.12 21.15
CA THR A 336 -3.84 -2.34 20.74
C THR A 336 -4.03 -3.72 20.13
N LEU A 337 -3.18 -4.10 19.17
CA LEU A 337 -3.26 -5.41 18.52
C LEU A 337 -2.71 -6.54 19.40
N GLY A 338 -1.96 -6.21 20.45
CA GLY A 338 -1.41 -7.15 21.44
C GLY A 338 -2.45 -7.91 22.26
N THR A 339 -3.72 -7.49 22.21
CA THR A 339 -4.80 -8.08 23.01
C THR A 339 -5.57 -9.20 22.29
N GLY A 340 -5.40 -9.35 20.97
CA GLY A 340 -6.19 -10.29 20.16
C GLY A 340 -7.67 -9.91 20.01
N ARG A 341 -8.08 -8.74 20.52
CA ARG A 341 -9.46 -8.23 20.50
C ARG A 341 -9.50 -6.77 20.09
N SER A 342 -10.49 -6.41 19.27
CA SER A 342 -10.71 -5.03 18.87
C SER A 342 -11.79 -4.34 19.69
N THR A 343 -11.58 -3.07 20.04
CA THR A 343 -12.62 -2.18 20.59
C THR A 343 -12.68 -0.85 19.84
N VAL A 344 -13.81 -0.14 19.99
CA VAL A 344 -14.01 1.21 19.44
C VAL A 344 -12.92 2.17 19.89
N LEU A 345 -12.52 2.12 21.17
CA LEU A 345 -11.49 3.01 21.72
C LEU A 345 -10.15 2.85 20.99
N GLN A 346 -9.74 1.60 20.74
CA GLN A 346 -8.50 1.34 19.99
C GLN A 346 -8.58 1.91 18.57
N GLY A 347 -9.73 1.77 17.90
CA GLY A 347 -9.96 2.37 16.59
C GLY A 347 -9.83 3.89 16.60
N VAL A 348 -10.48 4.56 17.55
CA VAL A 348 -10.40 6.02 17.70
C VAL A 348 -8.97 6.49 17.96
N VAL A 349 -8.21 5.81 18.81
CA VAL A 349 -6.81 6.18 19.11
C VAL A 349 -5.96 6.18 17.82
N HIS A 350 -6.04 5.14 16.99
CA HIS A 350 -5.31 5.12 15.72
C HIS A 350 -5.76 6.22 14.76
N LEU A 351 -7.07 6.50 14.70
CA LEU A 351 -7.60 7.56 13.84
C LEU A 351 -7.16 8.96 14.28
N VAL A 352 -7.02 9.19 15.59
CA VAL A 352 -6.46 10.45 16.11
C VAL A 352 -4.99 10.59 15.72
N ILE A 353 -4.20 9.52 15.79
CA ILE A 353 -2.80 9.51 15.34
C ILE A 353 -2.73 9.76 13.83
N PHE A 354 -3.62 9.15 13.05
CA PHE A 354 -3.71 9.39 11.60
C PHE A 354 -4.10 10.84 11.28
N ALA A 355 -5.08 11.40 12.00
CA ALA A 355 -5.48 12.79 11.85
C ALA A 355 -4.33 13.75 12.21
N ALA A 356 -3.58 13.46 13.27
CA ALA A 356 -2.38 14.22 13.63
C ALA A 356 -1.30 14.13 12.54
N PHE A 357 -1.10 12.95 11.94
CA PHE A 357 -0.19 12.77 10.81
C PHE A 357 -0.60 13.62 9.60
N LEU A 358 -1.87 13.58 9.20
CA LEU A 358 -2.36 14.39 8.09
C LEU A 358 -2.21 15.89 8.38
N PHE A 359 -2.59 16.31 9.60
CA PHE A 359 -2.45 17.69 10.03
C PHE A 359 -0.99 18.15 9.98
N LEU A 360 -0.05 17.40 10.59
CA LEU A 360 1.38 17.69 10.60
C LEU A 360 2.09 17.48 9.25
N SER A 361 1.41 16.89 8.27
CA SER A 361 1.90 16.81 6.89
C SER A 361 1.55 18.06 6.10
N VAL A 362 0.46 18.75 6.46
CA VAL A 362 0.00 20.00 5.83
C VAL A 362 0.55 21.22 6.58
N VAL A 363 0.56 21.15 7.92
CA VAL A 363 1.01 22.18 8.85
C VAL A 363 2.14 21.61 9.70
N PRO A 364 3.38 21.59 9.17
CA PRO A 364 4.52 20.83 9.72
C PRO A 364 5.05 21.32 11.07
#